data_AF-A0A7J9AZN7-F1
#
_entry.id   AF-A0A7J9AZN7-F1
#
_cell.length_a   1.000
_cell.length_b   1.000
_cell.length_c   1.000
_cell.angle_alpha   90.00
_cell.angle_beta   90.00
_cell.angle_gamma   90.00
#
_symmetry.space_group_name_H-M   'P 1'
#
loop_
_entity.id
_entity.type
_entity.pdbx_description
1 polymer ?
#
loop_
_entity_poly.entity_id
_entity_poly.type
_entity_poly.pdbx_seq_one_letter_code
_entity_poly.pdbx_strand_id
1 'polypeptide(L)' 'MTTRMVNFQAMKNTLANVWHLIGGVVISDLGEKRFLFKFFHDVDIDKVIKGAPWTFNNHLLVFHRLLEDEDPMEVPLT' A
#
# COMPACT_ATOMS: atom_id res chain seq x y z
N MET A 1 11.63 -14.59 -15.52
CA MET A 1 10.74 -14.36 -14.36
C MET A 1 11.07 -13.03 -13.69
N THR A 2 10.87 -11.90 -14.36
CA THR A 2 11.27 -10.56 -13.87
C THR A 2 10.12 -9.54 -13.83
N THR A 3 9.06 -9.78 -14.59
CA THR A 3 7.93 -8.84 -14.74
C THR A 3 7.21 -8.52 -13.44
N ARG A 4 7.01 -9.49 -12.53
CA ARG A 4 6.30 -9.25 -11.25
C ARG A 4 7.11 -8.35 -10.30
N MET A 5 8.40 -8.61 -10.13
CA MET A 5 9.26 -7.82 -9.23
C MET A 5 9.44 -6.38 -9.74
N VAL A 6 9.60 -6.21 -11.05
CA VAL A 6 9.70 -4.87 -11.68
C VAL A 6 8.41 -4.09 -11.51
N ASN A 7 7.24 -4.74 -11.68
CA ASN A 7 5.95 -4.11 -11.49
C ASN A 7 5.72 -3.68 -10.03
N PHE A 8 6.12 -4.50 -9.07
CA PHE A 8 6.03 -4.17 -7.65
C PHE A 8 6.92 -2.97 -7.26
N GLN A 9 8.18 -2.93 -7.72
CA GLN A 9 9.05 -1.79 -7.45
C GLN A 9 8.55 -0.51 -8.12
N ALA A 10 8.01 -0.61 -9.35
CA ALA A 10 7.39 0.51 -10.03
C ALA A 10 6.15 1.01 -9.28
N MET A 11 5.27 0.12 -8.82
CA MET A 11 4.11 0.45 -7.97
C MET A 11 4.56 1.20 -6.71
N LYS A 12 5.59 0.69 -6.02
CA LYS A 12 6.15 1.28 -4.82
C LYS A 12 6.60 2.72 -5.06
N ASN A 13 7.37 2.94 -6.11
CA ASN A 13 7.89 4.27 -6.47
C ASN A 13 6.77 5.22 -6.91
N THR A 14 5.81 4.74 -7.71
CA THR A 14 4.67 5.54 -8.17
C THR A 14 3.79 5.97 -7.01
N LEU A 15 3.39 5.05 -6.13
CA LEU A 15 2.51 5.36 -4.99
C LEU A 15 3.19 6.29 -3.99
N ALA A 16 4.47 6.07 -3.68
CA ALA A 16 5.22 6.97 -2.80
C ALA A 16 5.29 8.40 -3.35
N ASN A 17 5.44 8.56 -4.67
CA ASN A 17 5.44 9.87 -5.32
C ASN A 17 4.04 10.51 -5.33
N VAL A 18 3.00 9.76 -5.69
CA VAL A 18 1.61 10.24 -5.76
C VAL A 18 1.10 10.70 -4.39
N TRP A 19 1.41 9.96 -3.33
CA TRP A 19 0.96 10.30 -1.99
C TRP A 19 1.77 11.44 -1.35
N HIS A 20 2.89 11.84 -1.96
CA HIS A 20 3.80 12.86 -1.42
C HIS A 20 4.09 12.61 0.07
N LEU A 21 4.56 11.40 0.38
CA LEU A 21 4.84 10.98 1.75
C LEU A 21 6.07 11.72 2.28
N ILE A 22 5.98 12.20 3.52
CA ILE A 22 7.06 12.98 4.13
C ILE A 22 8.12 12.04 4.72
N GLY A 23 7.69 10.95 5.38
CA GLY A 23 8.58 9.98 6.01
C GLY A 23 8.90 8.75 5.15
N GLY A 24 8.32 8.67 3.95
CA GLY A 24 8.40 7.50 3.08
C GLY A 24 7.52 6.33 3.55
N VAL A 25 7.62 5.21 2.84
CA VAL A 25 6.85 3.99 3.11
C VAL A 25 7.66 2.75 2.82
N VAL A 26 7.57 1.76 3.72
CA VAL A 26 8.06 0.41 3.47
C VAL A 26 6.89 -0.44 3.02
N ILE A 27 6.94 -0.90 1.77
CA ILE A 27 5.92 -1.76 1.18
C ILE A 27 6.51 -3.18 1.07
N SER A 28 5.80 -4.15 1.64
CA SER A 28 6.11 -5.58 1.55
C SER A 28 5.04 -6.28 0.72
N ASP A 29 5.48 -7.09 -0.25
CA ASP A 29 4.61 -7.97 -1.03
C ASP A 29 4.32 -9.22 -0.18
N LEU A 30 3.05 -9.42 0.17
CA LEU A 30 2.60 -10.60 0.90
C LEU A 30 2.19 -11.73 -0.06
N GLY A 31 2.12 -11.48 -1.36
CA GLY A 31 1.54 -12.39 -2.34
C GLY A 31 0.04 -12.20 -2.48
N GLU A 32 -0.57 -12.92 -3.41
CA GLU A 32 -2.03 -12.92 -3.63
C GLU A 32 -2.67 -11.53 -3.82
N LYS A 33 -1.91 -10.57 -4.37
CA LYS A 33 -2.31 -9.16 -4.54
C LYS A 33 -2.53 -8.40 -3.21
N ARG A 34 -2.00 -8.93 -2.10
CA ARG A 34 -1.95 -8.26 -0.80
C ARG A 34 -0.61 -7.59 -0.60
N PHE A 35 -0.65 -6.36 -0.09
CA PHE A 35 0.53 -5.55 0.16
C PHE A 35 0.43 -4.95 1.54
N LEU A 36 1.52 -5.02 2.30
CA LEU A 36 1.63 -4.37 3.59
C LEU A 36 2.36 -3.05 3.44
N PHE A 37 1.70 -1.95 3.80
CA PHE A 37 2.27 -0.61 3.79
C PHE A 37 2.59 -0.19 5.22
N LYS A 38 3.87 -0.01 5.53
CA LYS A 38 4.33 0.55 6.80
C LYS A 38 4.76 1.99 6.58
N PHE A 39 3.98 2.90 7.12
CA PHE A 39 4.26 4.33 7.08
C PHE A 39 5.07 4.74 8.31
N PHE A 40 5.90 5.77 8.16
CA PHE A 40 6.70 6.29 9.26
C PHE A 40 5.93 7.29 10.13
N HIS A 41 4.91 7.96 9.57
CA HIS A 41 4.09 8.94 10.27
C HIS A 41 2.59 8.69 10.07
N ASP A 42 1.79 8.89 11.12
CA ASP A 42 0.32 8.81 11.03
C ASP A 42 -0.28 9.83 10.05
N VAL A 43 0.34 11.00 9.86
CA VAL A 43 -0.12 12.00 8.89
C VAL A 43 -0.07 11.46 7.46
N ASP A 44 0.92 10.62 7.16
CA ASP A 44 1.05 9.97 5.85
C ASP A 44 -0.07 8.93 5.66
N ILE A 45 -0.42 8.18 6.72
CA ILE A 45 -1.55 7.23 6.71
C ILE A 45 -2.87 7.98 6.45
N ASP A 46 -3.14 9.01 7.24
CA ASP A 46 -4.37 9.81 7.15
C ASP A 46 -4.54 10.42 5.76
N LYS A 47 -3.47 10.92 5.16
CA LYS A 47 -3.46 11.46 3.79
C LYS A 47 -3.78 10.41 2.74
N VAL A 48 -3.21 9.21 2.87
CA VAL A 48 -3.49 8.10 1.94
C VAL A 48 -4.94 7.64 2.07
N ILE A 49 -5.45 7.47 3.28
CA ILE A 49 -6.84 7.03 3.51
C ILE A 49 -7.84 8.09 3.03
N LYS A 50 -7.62 9.37 3.36
CA LYS A 50 -8.51 10.47 2.93
C LYS A 50 -8.47 10.75 1.43
N GLY A 51 -7.36 10.44 0.77
CA GLY A 51 -7.22 10.60 -0.68
C GLY A 51 -7.79 9.45 -1.51
N ALA A 52 -8.30 8.39 -0.88
CA ALA A 52 -8.94 7.29 -1.59
C ALA A 52 -10.22 7.76 -2.33
N PRO A 53 -10.60 7.12 -3.45
CA PRO A 53 -10.06 5.88 -3.99
C PRO A 53 -8.76 6.06 -4.80
N TRP A 54 -7.79 5.16 -4.61
CA TRP A 54 -6.54 5.12 -5.40
C TRP A 54 -6.58 3.99 -6.41
N THR A 55 -6.14 4.23 -7.64
CA THR A 55 -6.03 3.19 -8.67
C THR A 55 -4.57 3.02 -9.11
N PHE A 56 -4.13 1.77 -9.24
CA PHE A 56 -2.84 1.43 -9.84
C PHE A 56 -3.07 0.43 -10.98
N ASN A 57 -2.56 0.76 -12.18
CA ASN A 57 -2.72 -0.08 -13.37
C ASN A 57 -4.18 -0.54 -13.62
N ASN A 58 -5.13 0.38 -13.49
CA ASN A 58 -6.58 0.14 -13.62
C ASN A 58 -7.19 -0.82 -12.58
N HIS A 59 -6.48 -1.08 -11.48
CA HIS A 59 -6.98 -1.80 -10.31
C HIS A 59 -7.16 -0.85 -9.13
N LEU A 60 -8.30 -0.93 -8.45
CA LEU A 60 -8.57 -0.18 -7.22
C LEU A 60 -7.72 -0.73 -6.07
N LEU A 61 -7.10 0.17 -5.31
CA LEU A 61 -6.43 -0.15 -4.06
C LEU A 61 -7.42 0.00 -2.92
N VAL A 62 -7.62 -1.09 -2.17
CA VAL A 62 -8.39 -1.12 -0.94
C VAL A 62 -7.42 -1.09 0.23
N PHE A 63 -7.68 -0.21 1.20
CA PHE A 63 -6.82 -0.03 2.36
C PHE A 63 -7.56 -0.45 3.62
N HIS A 64 -6.89 -1.23 4.46
CA HIS A 64 -7.32 -1.51 5.83
C HIS A 64 -6.21 -1.08 6.79
N ARG A 65 -6.57 -0.35 7.84
CA ARG A 65 -5.64 0.01 8.90
C ARG A 65 -5.57 -1.14 9.90
N LEU A 66 -4.46 -1.88 9.87
CA LEU A 66 -4.22 -2.99 10.79
C LEU A 66 -4.19 -2.52 12.24
N LEU A 67 -4.92 -3.22 13.10
CA LEU A 67 -4.86 -3.11 14.56
C LEU A 67 -3.75 -4.01 15.11
N GLU A 68 -3.29 -3.72 16.33
CA GLU A 68 -2.44 -4.66 17.08
C GLU A 68 -3.22 -5.98 17.22
N ASP A 69 -2.59 -7.10 16.82
CA ASP A 69 -3.14 -8.47 16.75
C ASP A 69 -3.96 -8.88 15.51
N GLU A 70 -4.08 -8.04 14.48
CA GLU A 70 -4.67 -8.48 13.20
C GLU A 70 -3.64 -9.16 12.28
N ASP A 71 -4.00 -10.33 11.71
CA ASP A 71 -3.22 -10.96 10.65
C ASP A 71 -3.50 -10.27 9.31
N PRO A 72 -2.48 -9.66 8.65
CA PRO A 72 -2.64 -9.01 7.35
C PRO A 72 -3.22 -9.89 6.24
N MET A 73 -3.14 -11.22 6.38
CA MET A 73 -3.69 -12.19 5.43
C MET A 73 -5.16 -12.52 5.68
N GLU A 74 -5.62 -12.49 6.93
CA GLU A 74 -6.98 -12.85 7.32
C GLU A 74 -7.95 -11.66 7.29
N VAL A 75 -7.43 -10.43 7.25
CA VAL A 75 -8.26 -9.23 7.16
C VAL A 75 -9.06 -9.22 5.85
N PRO A 76 -10.39 -9.04 5.91
CA PRO A 76 -11.20 -8.87 4.71
C PRO A 76 -10.97 -7.48 4.10
N LEU A 77 -10.56 -7.46 2.84
CA LEU A 77 -10.50 -6.24 2.03
C LEU A 77 -11.85 -6.10 1.30
N THR A 78 -12.84 -5.51 1.97
CA THR A 78 -14.19 -5.25 1.43
C THR A 78 -14.36 -3.81 0.96
#